data_AF-A0A139NNV9-F1
#
_entry.id   AF-A0A139NNV9-F1
#
_cell.length_a   1.000
_cell.length_b   1.000
_cell.length_c   1.000
_cell.angle_alpha   90.00
_cell.angle_beta   90.00
_cell.angle_gamma   90.00
#
_symmetry.space_group_name_H-M   'P 1'
#
loop_
_entity.id
_entity.type
_entity.pdbx_description
1 polymer ?
#
loop_
_entity_poly.entity_id
_entity_poly.type
_entity_poly.pdbx_seq_one_letter_code
_entity_poly.pdbx_strand_id
1 'polypeptide(L)'
;MIDKRLKSSSIPASVILNNFVTNEPESNYEYFLLDFLNHSKYFQEKTNHQTYQKPLTESNSECDAINSRYSIDFKLLATNTYLRGLRLTSISVSRISDGFITYGVPKRPNEDFLVTEIHKVFRPLSLKDMTSIRHKRNIIKLSLEDDIYNVLTTMETNKNLLLFFPYKFHIDENIELSQMTKIIREALENDFHNLSIYREQHAYKFETFLMTVYKNYFLLFSFKKSEFDLLEVFDTQKSHRYIKLTDYSNPFKRFNDN
;
A
#
# COMPACT_ATOMS: atom_id res chain seq x y z
N MET A 1 1.79 23.36 2.10
CA MET A 1 0.46 23.52 1.47
C MET A 1 0.40 22.50 0.35
N ILE A 2 -0.60 21.62 0.31
CA ILE A 2 -0.70 20.59 -0.73
C ILE A 2 -0.94 21.27 -2.10
N ASP A 3 -0.23 20.82 -3.13
CA ASP A 3 -0.46 21.25 -4.51
C ASP A 3 -1.89 20.87 -4.94
N LYS A 4 -2.71 21.87 -5.27
CA LYS A 4 -4.13 21.68 -5.61
C LYS A 4 -4.36 20.88 -6.88
N ARG A 5 -3.33 20.73 -7.73
CA ARG A 5 -3.40 19.94 -8.96
C ARG A 5 -3.23 18.45 -8.69
N LEU A 6 -2.61 18.09 -7.57
CA LEU A 6 -2.34 16.70 -7.22
C LEU A 6 -3.65 15.95 -6.99
N LYS A 7 -3.88 14.93 -7.80
CA LYS A 7 -4.99 13.99 -7.68
C LYS A 7 -4.47 12.61 -7.30
N SER A 8 -5.32 11.83 -6.66
CA SER A 8 -5.06 10.43 -6.35
C SER A 8 -6.21 9.56 -6.85
N SER A 9 -5.89 8.32 -7.21
CA SER A 9 -6.87 7.31 -7.63
C SER A 9 -6.54 6.00 -6.94
N SER A 10 -7.56 5.23 -6.60
CA SER A 10 -7.40 3.91 -5.99
C SER A 10 -6.65 2.94 -6.90
N ILE A 11 -5.69 2.21 -6.33
CA ILE A 11 -5.10 1.06 -7.01
C ILE A 11 -6.16 -0.07 -7.10
N PRO A 12 -6.26 -0.79 -8.23
CA PRO A 12 -7.29 -1.81 -8.43
C PRO A 12 -7.28 -2.97 -7.43
N ALA A 13 -8.45 -3.56 -7.23
CA ALA A 13 -8.67 -4.73 -6.37
C ALA A 13 -7.73 -5.90 -6.68
N SER A 14 -7.52 -6.20 -7.95
CA SER A 14 -6.66 -7.30 -8.40
C SER A 14 -5.20 -7.16 -7.96
N VAL A 15 -4.76 -5.93 -7.67
CA VAL A 15 -3.39 -5.65 -7.22
C VAL A 15 -3.28 -5.71 -5.70
N ILE A 16 -4.26 -5.17 -4.98
CA ILE A 16 -4.11 -4.95 -3.52
C ILE A 16 -4.82 -6.00 -2.65
N LEU A 17 -5.81 -6.71 -3.17
CA LEU A 17 -6.60 -7.64 -2.38
C LEU A 17 -6.09 -9.07 -2.50
N ASN A 18 -5.77 -9.67 -1.35
CA ASN A 18 -5.37 -11.08 -1.28
C ASN A 18 -6.49 -11.99 -1.77
N ASN A 19 -6.14 -13.00 -2.58
CA ASN A 19 -7.05 -13.98 -3.16
C ASN A 19 -8.26 -13.34 -3.86
N PHE A 20 -8.04 -12.23 -4.58
CA PHE A 20 -9.09 -11.55 -5.33
C PHE A 20 -9.30 -12.15 -6.71
N VAL A 21 -8.21 -12.44 -7.42
CA VAL A 21 -8.27 -13.14 -8.70
C VAL A 21 -8.39 -14.63 -8.42
N THR A 22 -9.51 -15.22 -8.80
CA THR A 22 -9.80 -16.64 -8.55
C THR A 22 -8.86 -17.51 -9.39
N ASN A 23 -8.33 -18.59 -8.80
CA ASN A 23 -7.36 -19.51 -9.41
C ASN A 23 -6.03 -18.85 -9.85
N GLU A 24 -5.66 -17.75 -9.21
CA GLU A 24 -4.36 -17.13 -9.31
C GLU A 24 -3.62 -17.25 -7.96
N PRO A 25 -2.70 -18.21 -7.81
CA PRO A 25 -1.98 -18.44 -6.55
C PRO A 25 -1.17 -17.22 -6.09
N GLU A 26 -0.75 -16.36 -7.02
CA GLU A 26 0.01 -15.14 -6.74
C GLU A 26 -0.88 -13.89 -6.63
N SER A 27 -2.20 -14.04 -6.42
CA SER A 27 -3.12 -12.93 -6.17
C SER A 27 -2.94 -12.35 -4.76
N ASN A 28 -1.74 -11.87 -4.43
CA ASN A 28 -1.41 -11.24 -3.16
C ASN A 28 -0.33 -10.18 -3.40
N TYR A 29 -0.57 -8.97 -2.89
CA TYR A 29 0.32 -7.83 -3.10
C TYR A 29 1.73 -8.07 -2.53
N GLU A 30 1.85 -8.88 -1.49
CA GLU A 30 3.11 -9.22 -0.81
C GLU A 30 4.12 -9.86 -1.77
N TYR A 31 3.67 -10.60 -2.79
CA TYR A 31 4.58 -11.20 -3.75
C TYR A 31 5.33 -10.16 -4.59
N PHE A 32 4.65 -9.11 -5.07
CA PHE A 32 5.34 -8.07 -5.82
C PHE A 32 6.13 -7.13 -4.90
N LEU A 33 5.76 -6.99 -3.62
CA LEU A 33 6.58 -6.28 -2.63
C LEU A 33 7.89 -7.02 -2.35
N LEU A 34 7.85 -8.35 -2.27
CA LEU A 34 9.07 -9.16 -2.16
C LEU A 34 9.95 -9.02 -3.41
N ASP A 35 9.36 -9.02 -4.61
CA ASP A 35 10.10 -8.74 -5.84
C ASP A 35 10.75 -7.36 -5.81
N PHE A 36 10.02 -6.35 -5.34
CA PHE A 36 10.55 -5.01 -5.16
C PHE A 36 11.76 -5.02 -4.22
N LEU A 37 11.70 -5.63 -3.03
CA LEU A 37 12.85 -5.69 -2.12
C LEU A 37 14.08 -6.33 -2.75
N ASN A 38 13.88 -7.38 -3.56
CA ASN A 38 14.95 -8.12 -4.22
C ASN A 38 15.58 -7.38 -5.42
N HIS A 39 14.91 -6.38 -5.97
CA HIS A 39 15.42 -5.56 -7.08
C HIS A 39 15.69 -4.10 -6.69
N SER A 40 15.24 -3.67 -5.51
CA SER A 40 15.42 -2.33 -4.96
C SER A 40 16.89 -2.09 -4.65
N LYS A 41 17.48 -1.05 -5.26
CA LYS A 41 18.88 -0.70 -4.97
C LYS A 41 19.05 -0.35 -3.49
N TYR A 42 18.10 0.38 -2.90
CA TYR A 42 18.14 0.78 -1.50
C TYR A 42 18.19 -0.42 -0.55
N PHE A 43 17.29 -1.39 -0.73
CA PHE A 43 17.24 -2.57 0.14
C PHE A 43 18.40 -3.54 -0.12
N GLN A 44 18.83 -3.68 -1.37
CA GLN A 44 20.00 -4.49 -1.71
C GLN A 44 21.27 -3.94 -1.05
N GLU A 45 21.53 -2.63 -1.09
CA GLU A 45 22.67 -2.03 -0.39
C GLU A 45 22.58 -2.23 1.12
N LYS A 46 21.38 -2.05 1.70
CA LYS A 46 21.12 -2.23 3.14
C LYS A 46 21.43 -3.64 3.64
N THR A 47 21.22 -4.66 2.81
CA THR A 47 21.43 -6.07 3.18
C THR A 47 22.70 -6.67 2.60
N ASN A 48 23.59 -5.85 2.04
CA ASN A 48 24.79 -6.31 1.34
C ASN A 48 24.43 -7.38 0.28
N HIS A 49 23.40 -7.07 -0.51
CA HIS A 49 22.86 -7.83 -1.62
C HIS A 49 22.33 -9.23 -1.25
N GLN A 50 21.93 -9.44 0.01
CA GLN A 50 21.27 -10.67 0.41
C GLN A 50 19.81 -10.68 -0.06
N THR A 51 19.43 -11.75 -0.74
CA THR A 51 18.07 -11.99 -1.20
C THR A 51 17.12 -12.17 -0.01
N TYR A 52 15.99 -11.45 -0.05
CA TYR A 52 14.87 -11.66 0.84
C TYR A 52 14.06 -12.88 0.42
N GLN A 53 13.64 -13.65 1.41
CA GLN A 53 12.79 -14.82 1.23
C GLN A 53 11.55 -14.70 2.12
N LYS A 54 10.49 -15.39 1.73
CA LYS A 54 9.37 -15.63 2.65
C LYS A 54 9.83 -16.52 3.79
N PRO A 55 9.31 -16.33 5.01
CA PRO A 55 9.54 -17.26 6.12
C PRO A 55 9.10 -18.69 5.75
N LEU A 56 9.77 -19.68 6.34
CA LEU A 56 9.44 -21.09 6.13
C LEU A 56 8.12 -21.49 6.80
N THR A 57 7.72 -20.75 7.83
CA THR A 57 6.51 -20.99 8.62
C THR A 57 5.70 -19.71 8.77
N GLU A 58 4.41 -19.75 8.45
CA GLU A 58 3.47 -18.65 8.72
C GLU A 58 3.06 -18.61 10.21
N SER A 59 4.02 -18.84 11.11
CA SER A 59 3.84 -18.64 12.55
C SER A 59 3.47 -17.18 12.79
N ASN A 60 2.54 -16.91 13.72
CA ASN A 60 1.95 -15.58 14.02
C ASN A 60 2.94 -14.46 14.46
N SER A 61 4.25 -14.60 14.25
CA SER A 61 5.26 -13.62 14.64
C SER A 61 6.37 -13.41 13.61
N GLU A 62 6.47 -14.21 12.55
CA GLU A 62 7.49 -14.02 11.51
C GLU A 62 7.14 -12.82 10.62
N CYS A 63 8.16 -12.16 10.07
CA CYS A 63 8.00 -11.07 9.11
C CYS A 63 7.77 -11.62 7.71
N ASP A 64 7.06 -10.87 6.86
CA ASP A 64 6.72 -11.31 5.50
C ASP A 64 7.94 -11.50 4.59
N ALA A 65 9.05 -10.78 4.87
CA ALA A 65 10.31 -10.90 4.15
C ALA A 65 11.50 -10.90 5.11
N ILE A 66 12.36 -11.90 4.98
CA ILE A 66 13.52 -12.12 5.87
C ILE A 66 14.80 -12.45 5.09
N ASN A 67 15.93 -12.02 5.65
CA ASN A 67 17.26 -12.58 5.39
C ASN A 67 18.08 -12.52 6.70
N SER A 68 19.37 -12.88 6.66
CA SER A 68 20.18 -12.94 7.89
C SER A 68 20.54 -11.58 8.49
N ARG A 69 20.32 -10.47 7.76
CA ARG A 69 20.65 -9.10 8.18
C ARG A 69 19.43 -8.25 8.52
N TYR A 70 18.30 -8.54 7.90
CA TYR A 70 17.12 -7.69 7.97
C TYR A 70 15.84 -8.49 7.80
N SER A 71 14.81 -8.10 8.54
CA SER A 71 13.45 -8.60 8.39
C SER A 71 12.49 -7.42 8.31
N ILE A 72 11.45 -7.56 7.50
CA ILE A 72 10.46 -6.50 7.27
C ILE A 72 9.09 -7.11 6.99
N ASP A 73 8.07 -6.45 7.52
CA ASP A 73 6.66 -6.84 7.43
C ASP A 73 5.94 -5.91 6.45
N PHE A 74 5.07 -6.48 5.64
CA PHE A 74 4.29 -5.79 4.63
C PHE A 74 2.91 -5.45 5.18
N LYS A 75 2.52 -4.19 5.02
CA LYS A 75 1.22 -3.71 5.49
C LYS A 75 0.62 -2.76 4.47
N LEU A 76 -0.65 -2.98 4.13
CA LEU A 76 -1.43 -1.98 3.39
C LEU A 76 -1.77 -0.81 4.31
N LEU A 77 -1.41 0.40 3.90
CA LEU A 77 -1.88 1.62 4.56
C LEU A 77 -3.25 1.98 4.01
N ALA A 78 -4.26 1.20 4.41
CA ALA A 78 -5.65 1.33 3.99
C ALA A 78 -6.59 0.89 5.11
N THR A 79 -7.85 1.33 5.03
CA THR A 79 -8.87 1.05 6.03
C THR A 79 -9.65 -0.23 5.69
N ASN A 80 -10.22 -0.87 6.71
CA ASN A 80 -10.99 -2.09 6.52
C ASN A 80 -12.27 -1.82 5.73
N THR A 81 -12.93 -0.68 5.98
CA THR A 81 -14.09 -0.25 5.19
C THR A 81 -13.73 -0.08 3.72
N TYR A 82 -12.60 0.57 3.41
CA TYR A 82 -12.12 0.76 2.04
C TYR A 82 -11.82 -0.58 1.34
N LEU A 83 -11.03 -1.47 1.97
CA LEU A 83 -10.69 -2.77 1.39
C LEU A 83 -11.92 -3.66 1.21
N ARG A 84 -12.89 -3.60 2.14
CA ARG A 84 -14.18 -4.29 2.02
C ARG A 84 -15.01 -3.73 0.87
N GLY A 85 -15.15 -2.41 0.78
CA GLY A 85 -15.87 -1.75 -0.30
C GLY A 85 -15.30 -2.16 -1.65
N LEU A 86 -13.98 -2.03 -1.80
CA LEU A 86 -13.28 -2.42 -3.02
C LEU A 86 -13.52 -3.88 -3.41
N ARG A 87 -13.52 -4.81 -2.44
CA ARG A 87 -13.79 -6.25 -2.70
C ARG A 87 -15.21 -6.51 -3.19
N LEU A 88 -16.19 -5.76 -2.69
CA LEU A 88 -17.60 -6.00 -2.96
C LEU A 88 -18.06 -5.36 -4.27
N THR A 89 -17.46 -4.24 -4.63
CA THR A 89 -17.86 -3.42 -5.80
C THR A 89 -16.99 -3.61 -7.03
N SER A 90 -15.80 -4.20 -6.90
CA SER A 90 -14.93 -4.47 -8.06
C SER A 90 -15.42 -5.66 -8.88
N ILE A 91 -15.25 -5.57 -10.20
CA ILE A 91 -15.49 -6.66 -11.17
C ILE A 91 -14.72 -7.90 -10.71
N SER A 92 -15.40 -9.05 -10.70
CA SER A 92 -14.76 -10.31 -10.31
C SER A 92 -13.92 -10.84 -11.47
N VAL A 93 -12.76 -11.42 -11.15
CA VAL A 93 -11.81 -11.93 -12.15
C VAL A 93 -11.43 -13.37 -11.78
N SER A 94 -11.41 -14.25 -12.78
CA SER A 94 -10.99 -15.65 -12.61
C SER A 94 -10.07 -16.08 -13.74
N ARG A 95 -8.97 -16.77 -13.41
CA ARG A 95 -8.09 -17.45 -14.37
C ARG A 95 -8.54 -18.91 -14.49
N ILE A 96 -9.21 -19.27 -15.58
CA ILE A 96 -9.69 -20.65 -15.75
C ILE A 96 -8.55 -21.56 -16.19
N SER A 97 -7.71 -21.07 -17.10
CA SER A 97 -6.52 -21.74 -17.61
C SER A 97 -5.53 -20.69 -18.15
N ASP A 98 -4.36 -21.14 -18.62
CA ASP A 98 -3.39 -20.26 -19.27
C ASP A 98 -4.01 -19.55 -20.47
N GLY A 99 -3.94 -18.21 -20.46
CA GLY A 99 -4.52 -17.36 -21.48
C GLY A 99 -6.04 -17.16 -21.43
N PHE A 100 -6.76 -17.87 -20.54
CA PHE A 100 -8.23 -17.75 -20.43
C PHE A 100 -8.65 -17.09 -19.12
N ILE A 101 -9.07 -15.83 -19.23
CA ILE A 101 -9.50 -14.99 -18.11
C ILE A 101 -10.97 -14.65 -18.31
N THR A 102 -11.79 -14.85 -17.27
CA THR A 102 -13.21 -14.48 -17.27
C THR A 102 -13.47 -13.35 -16.31
N TYR A 103 -14.34 -12.44 -16.72
CA TYR A 103 -14.79 -11.30 -15.94
C TYR A 103 -16.26 -11.46 -15.60
N GLY A 104 -16.58 -11.30 -14.31
CA GLY A 104 -17.94 -11.37 -13.80
C GLY A 104 -18.37 -10.06 -13.14
N VAL A 105 -19.66 -9.93 -12.89
CA VAL A 105 -20.20 -8.80 -12.14
C VAL A 105 -19.58 -8.72 -10.73
N PRO A 106 -19.58 -7.53 -10.10
CA PRO A 106 -19.25 -7.39 -8.69
C PRO A 106 -20.10 -8.28 -7.80
N LYS A 107 -19.61 -8.61 -6.59
CA LYS A 107 -20.37 -9.42 -5.62
C LYS A 107 -21.64 -8.71 -5.14
N ARG A 108 -21.59 -7.38 -5.07
CA ARG A 108 -22.69 -6.50 -4.65
C ARG A 108 -22.85 -5.40 -5.70
N PRO A 109 -23.39 -5.73 -6.88
CA PRO A 109 -23.60 -4.74 -7.93
C PRO A 109 -24.72 -3.78 -7.49
N ASN A 110 -24.54 -2.49 -7.75
CA ASN A 110 -25.51 -1.42 -7.44
C ASN A 110 -25.74 -1.15 -5.93
N GLU A 111 -24.83 -1.59 -5.06
CA GLU A 111 -24.83 -1.18 -3.65
C GLU A 111 -23.74 -0.13 -3.40
N ASP A 112 -24.09 0.93 -2.68
CA ASP A 112 -23.14 1.95 -2.23
C ASP A 112 -22.55 1.57 -0.88
N PHE A 113 -21.23 1.74 -0.75
CA PHE A 113 -20.51 1.51 0.50
C PHE A 113 -19.83 2.80 0.96
N LEU A 114 -20.11 3.20 2.20
CA LEU A 114 -19.33 4.23 2.85
C LEU A 114 -17.95 3.67 3.18
N VAL A 115 -16.90 4.37 2.74
CA VAL A 115 -15.50 3.96 2.93
C VAL A 115 -14.68 5.11 3.50
N THR A 116 -13.68 4.74 4.30
CA THR A 116 -12.78 5.71 4.92
C THR A 116 -11.51 5.88 4.09
N GLU A 117 -11.28 7.07 3.53
CA GLU A 117 -10.02 7.43 2.90
C GLU A 117 -8.99 7.82 3.97
N ILE A 118 -8.05 6.90 4.25
CA ILE A 118 -7.11 7.02 5.38
C ILE A 118 -6.34 8.35 5.40
N HIS A 119 -5.84 8.81 4.26
CA HIS A 119 -5.04 10.03 4.16
C HIS A 119 -5.84 11.30 4.49
N LYS A 120 -7.16 11.31 4.22
CA LYS A 120 -8.04 12.42 4.59
C LYS A 120 -8.33 12.45 6.08
N VAL A 121 -8.40 11.28 6.70
CA VAL A 121 -8.65 11.14 8.14
C VAL A 121 -7.43 11.48 8.97
N PHE A 122 -6.26 10.96 8.61
CA PHE A 122 -5.03 11.14 9.40
C PHE A 122 -4.42 12.54 9.26
N ARG A 123 -4.67 13.23 8.15
CA ARG A 123 -4.21 14.61 7.91
C ARG A 123 -4.55 15.57 9.07
N PRO A 124 -5.83 15.72 9.49
CA PRO A 124 -6.18 16.61 10.61
C PRO A 124 -6.07 15.93 11.98
N LEU A 125 -5.88 14.61 12.05
CA LEU A 125 -5.98 13.87 13.30
C LEU A 125 -4.77 14.16 14.20
N SER A 126 -5.03 14.63 15.42
CA SER A 126 -3.97 14.93 16.38
C SER A 126 -3.50 13.68 17.13
N LEU A 127 -2.28 13.71 17.69
CA LEU A 127 -1.77 12.64 18.55
C LEU A 127 -2.68 12.37 19.76
N LYS A 128 -3.29 13.42 20.31
CA LYS A 128 -4.24 13.31 21.44
C LYS A 128 -5.49 12.53 21.02
N ASP A 129 -6.02 12.80 19.83
CA ASP A 129 -7.21 12.12 19.33
C ASP A 129 -6.90 10.66 18.99
N MET A 130 -5.75 10.38 18.35
CA MET A 130 -5.26 9.02 18.11
C MET A 130 -5.16 8.23 19.42
N THR A 131 -4.50 8.81 20.42
CA THR A 131 -4.36 8.20 21.76
C THR A 131 -5.73 7.97 22.38
N SER A 132 -6.64 8.94 22.29
CA SER A 132 -8.00 8.83 22.84
C SER A 132 -8.79 7.69 22.21
N ILE A 133 -8.73 7.55 20.87
CA ILE A 133 -9.35 6.44 20.13
C ILE A 133 -8.73 5.10 20.55
N ARG A 134 -7.39 5.04 20.69
CA ARG A 134 -6.68 3.82 21.05
C ARG A 134 -7.08 3.25 22.41
N HIS A 135 -7.46 4.11 23.36
CA HIS A 135 -7.90 3.75 24.70
C HIS A 135 -9.40 3.45 24.82
N LYS A 136 -10.19 3.61 23.74
CA LYS A 136 -11.62 3.25 23.76
C LYS A 136 -11.79 1.75 23.90
N ARG A 137 -12.70 1.34 24.79
CA ARG A 137 -13.01 -0.09 25.05
C ARG A 137 -14.01 -0.68 24.07
N ASN A 138 -14.95 0.12 23.59
CA ASN A 138 -16.06 -0.33 22.75
C ASN A 138 -16.00 0.38 21.39
N ILE A 139 -15.37 -0.28 20.43
CA ILE A 139 -15.24 0.22 19.06
C ILE A 139 -16.21 -0.56 18.18
N ILE A 140 -17.06 0.17 17.47
CA ILE A 140 -18.04 -0.43 16.55
C ILE A 140 -17.29 -0.87 15.29
N LYS A 141 -17.34 -2.16 14.94
CA LYS A 141 -16.70 -2.69 13.73
C LYS A 141 -17.18 -1.96 12.48
N LEU A 142 -16.27 -1.77 11.52
CA LEU A 142 -16.52 -1.07 10.24
C LEU A 142 -16.96 0.40 10.42
N SER A 143 -16.63 1.02 11.54
CA SER A 143 -16.77 2.46 11.74
C SER A 143 -15.47 3.19 11.43
N LEU A 144 -15.53 4.52 11.32
CA LEU A 144 -14.35 5.38 11.24
C LEU A 144 -13.37 5.13 12.40
N GLU A 145 -13.89 4.92 13.62
CA GLU A 145 -13.05 4.68 14.80
C GLU A 145 -12.34 3.33 14.73
N ASP A 146 -13.03 2.29 14.22
CA ASP A 146 -12.44 0.98 13.96
C ASP A 146 -11.32 1.08 12.91
N ASP A 147 -11.57 1.81 11.82
CA ASP A 147 -10.55 2.02 10.80
C ASP A 147 -9.29 2.72 11.36
N ILE A 148 -9.47 3.79 12.15
CA ILE A 148 -8.35 4.47 12.81
C ILE A 148 -7.63 3.50 13.76
N TYR A 149 -8.38 2.78 14.59
CA TYR A 149 -7.84 1.84 15.56
C TYR A 149 -6.97 0.74 14.92
N ASN A 150 -7.43 0.17 13.80
CA ASN A 150 -6.70 -0.87 13.07
C ASN A 150 -5.38 -0.34 12.47
N VAL A 151 -5.38 0.92 11.98
CA VAL A 151 -4.15 1.57 11.50
C VAL A 151 -3.18 1.82 12.66
N LEU A 152 -3.65 2.35 13.79
CA LEU A 152 -2.79 2.57 14.97
C LEU A 152 -2.20 1.26 15.50
N THR A 153 -3.00 0.18 15.52
CA THR A 153 -2.52 -1.17 15.88
C THR A 153 -1.38 -1.63 14.97
N THR A 154 -1.47 -1.35 13.66
CA THR A 154 -0.38 -1.63 12.72
C THR A 154 0.88 -0.81 13.05
N MET A 155 0.70 0.47 13.37
CA MET A 155 1.80 1.37 13.75
C MET A 155 2.43 1.05 15.11
N GLU A 156 1.85 0.19 15.92
CA GLU A 156 2.39 -0.26 17.21
C GLU A 156 3.23 -1.54 17.10
N THR A 157 3.28 -2.16 15.92
CA THR A 157 3.97 -3.45 15.75
C THR A 157 5.49 -3.32 15.92
N ASN A 158 6.09 -4.18 16.74
CA ASN A 158 7.53 -4.21 16.99
C ASN A 158 8.31 -4.92 15.86
N LYS A 159 8.15 -4.45 14.63
CA LYS A 159 8.79 -4.96 13.41
C LYS A 159 9.13 -3.80 12.47
N ASN A 160 10.11 -3.98 11.58
CA ASN A 160 10.27 -3.03 10.47
C ASN A 160 9.07 -3.15 9.53
N LEU A 161 8.59 -2.04 9.00
CA LEU A 161 7.38 -2.01 8.18
C LEU A 161 7.66 -1.42 6.79
N LEU A 162 7.14 -2.08 5.76
CA LEU A 162 6.89 -1.46 4.46
C LEU A 162 5.39 -1.23 4.31
N LEU A 163 4.99 0.03 4.46
CA LEU A 163 3.62 0.48 4.27
C LEU A 163 3.36 0.72 2.78
N PHE A 164 2.53 -0.11 2.16
CA PHE A 164 2.08 0.16 0.81
C PHE A 164 0.79 1.00 0.84
N PHE A 165 0.88 2.24 0.39
CA PHE A 165 -0.24 3.16 0.30
C PHE A 165 -0.92 3.00 -1.07
N PRO A 166 -2.14 2.41 -1.13
CA PRO A 166 -2.71 1.89 -2.36
C PRO A 166 -3.42 2.97 -3.20
N TYR A 167 -2.76 4.11 -3.38
CA TYR A 167 -3.21 5.21 -4.21
C TYR A 167 -2.15 5.52 -5.26
N LYS A 168 -2.61 5.79 -6.47
CA LYS A 168 -1.80 6.26 -7.58
C LYS A 168 -1.98 7.75 -7.74
N PHE A 169 -0.89 8.49 -7.60
CA PHE A 169 -0.88 9.94 -7.80
C PHE A 169 -0.78 10.30 -9.28
N HIS A 170 -1.41 11.41 -9.64
CA HIS A 170 -1.30 12.01 -10.97
C HIS A 170 -1.56 13.51 -10.92
N ILE A 171 -0.99 14.19 -11.90
CA ILE A 171 -1.29 15.57 -12.27
C ILE A 171 -1.54 15.53 -13.78
N ASP A 172 -2.52 16.29 -14.26
CA ASP A 172 -2.94 16.26 -15.67
C ASP A 172 -1.88 16.93 -16.56
N GLU A 173 -1.21 17.95 -16.04
CA GLU A 173 -0.09 18.60 -16.71
C GLU A 173 1.16 17.70 -16.76
N ASN A 174 1.95 17.87 -17.82
CA ASN A 174 3.25 17.20 -17.89
C ASN A 174 4.22 17.85 -16.90
N ILE A 175 4.56 17.12 -15.85
CA ILE A 175 5.49 17.54 -14.81
C ILE A 175 6.67 16.58 -14.79
N GLU A 176 7.87 17.16 -14.69
CA GLU A 176 9.12 16.42 -14.53
C GLU A 176 9.07 15.52 -13.30
N LEU A 177 9.64 14.32 -13.42
CA LEU A 177 9.59 13.30 -12.37
C LEU A 177 10.14 13.83 -11.03
N SER A 178 11.24 14.59 -11.06
CA SER A 178 11.86 15.19 -9.88
C SER A 178 10.94 16.20 -9.16
N GLN A 179 10.18 16.98 -9.92
CA GLN A 179 9.19 17.90 -9.36
C GLN A 179 7.98 17.12 -8.81
N MET A 180 7.53 16.10 -9.53
CA MET A 180 6.40 15.28 -9.09
C MET A 180 6.71 14.54 -7.78
N THR A 181 7.89 13.95 -7.64
CA THR A 181 8.25 13.23 -6.41
C THR A 181 8.29 14.17 -5.21
N LYS A 182 8.74 15.42 -5.39
CA LYS A 182 8.68 16.45 -4.35
C LYS A 182 7.23 16.81 -3.97
N ILE A 183 6.35 16.98 -4.95
CA ILE A 183 4.92 17.28 -4.70
C ILE A 183 4.25 16.13 -3.94
N ILE A 184 4.48 14.88 -4.37
CA ILE A 184 3.94 13.69 -3.70
C ILE A 184 4.49 13.59 -2.27
N ARG A 185 5.79 13.80 -2.09
CA ARG A 185 6.44 13.81 -0.77
C ARG A 185 5.74 14.77 0.19
N GLU A 186 5.57 16.03 -0.22
CA GLU A 186 4.93 17.06 0.59
C GLU A 186 3.47 16.73 0.93
N ALA A 187 2.75 16.09 0.01
CA ALA A 187 1.39 15.63 0.25
C ALA A 187 1.34 14.47 1.27
N LEU A 188 2.21 13.45 1.11
CA LEU A 188 2.29 12.33 2.04
C LEU A 188 2.74 12.77 3.44
N GLU A 189 3.72 13.66 3.52
CA GLU A 189 4.17 14.25 4.76
C GLU A 189 3.02 15.01 5.45
N ASN A 190 2.30 15.86 4.71
CA ASN A 190 1.14 16.57 5.25
C ASN A 190 0.01 15.61 5.71
N ASP A 191 -0.18 14.49 5.04
CA ASP A 191 -1.25 13.53 5.34
C ASP A 191 -0.91 12.63 6.53
N PHE A 192 0.37 12.31 6.74
CA PHE A 192 0.80 11.28 7.68
C PHE A 192 1.83 11.75 8.72
N HIS A 193 2.13 13.06 8.80
CA HIS A 193 3.08 13.60 9.78
C HIS A 193 2.76 13.14 11.21
N ASN A 194 1.54 13.37 11.71
CA ASN A 194 1.17 12.95 13.06
C ASN A 194 1.20 11.42 13.23
N LEU A 195 0.90 10.66 12.18
CA LEU A 195 0.97 9.20 12.21
C LEU A 195 2.42 8.69 12.32
N SER A 196 3.37 9.36 11.66
CA SER A 196 4.81 9.06 11.80
C SER A 196 5.32 9.36 13.21
N ILE A 197 4.86 10.44 13.84
CA ILE A 197 5.18 10.73 15.25
C ILE A 197 4.60 9.64 16.16
N TYR A 198 3.36 9.22 15.93
CA TYR A 198 2.73 8.14 16.69
C TYR A 198 3.54 6.84 16.57
N ARG A 199 3.95 6.47 15.36
CA ARG A 199 4.80 5.29 15.09
C ARG A 199 6.13 5.36 15.85
N GLU A 200 6.80 6.51 15.80
CA GLU A 200 8.07 6.71 16.49
C GLU A 200 7.92 6.56 18.02
N GLN A 201 6.84 7.08 18.61
CA GLN A 201 6.58 6.93 20.05
C GLN A 201 6.40 5.47 20.50
N HIS A 202 5.82 4.62 19.66
CA HIS A 202 5.49 3.24 20.03
C HIS A 202 6.55 2.22 19.59
N ALA A 203 7.34 2.53 18.56
CA ALA A 203 8.26 1.57 17.95
C ALA A 203 9.54 2.21 17.39
N TYR A 204 10.12 3.18 18.11
CA TYR A 204 11.33 3.92 17.72
C TYR A 204 12.53 3.07 17.30
N LYS A 205 12.60 1.80 17.71
CA LYS A 205 13.69 0.87 17.37
C LYS A 205 13.55 0.26 15.97
N PHE A 206 12.40 0.41 15.33
CA PHE A 206 12.07 -0.23 14.07
C PHE A 206 11.87 0.81 12.97
N GLU A 207 12.38 0.49 11.78
CA GLU A 207 12.24 1.36 10.62
C GLU A 207 10.85 1.22 10.00
N THR A 208 10.38 2.28 9.35
CA THR A 208 9.14 2.28 8.60
C THR A 208 9.37 2.99 7.29
N PHE A 209 8.87 2.39 6.22
CA PHE A 209 8.95 2.90 4.86
C PHE A 209 7.55 3.05 4.30
N LEU A 210 7.36 4.02 3.41
CA LEU A 210 6.11 4.26 2.72
C LEU A 210 6.31 4.14 1.23
N MET A 211 5.55 3.27 0.59
CA MET A 211 5.57 3.06 -0.84
C MET A 211 4.25 3.46 -1.48
N THR A 212 4.31 4.18 -2.59
CA THR A 212 3.15 4.56 -3.40
C THR A 212 3.48 4.47 -4.89
N VAL A 213 2.52 4.77 -5.77
CA VAL A 213 2.67 4.64 -7.22
C VAL A 213 2.49 6.00 -7.91
N TYR A 214 3.39 6.31 -8.85
CA TYR A 214 3.25 7.39 -9.82
C TYR A 214 3.57 6.88 -11.23
N LYS A 215 2.66 7.06 -12.19
CA LYS A 215 2.79 6.50 -13.56
C LYS A 215 3.16 5.00 -13.52
N ASN A 216 4.38 4.64 -13.90
CA ASN A 216 4.94 3.29 -13.90
C ASN A 216 6.09 3.16 -12.90
N TYR A 217 6.06 3.94 -11.81
CA TYR A 217 7.08 3.93 -10.78
C TYR A 217 6.49 3.64 -9.41
N PHE A 218 7.15 2.77 -8.66
CA PHE A 218 7.07 2.77 -7.21
C PHE A 218 7.96 3.88 -6.66
N LEU A 219 7.40 4.68 -5.76
CA LEU A 219 8.13 5.69 -5.03
C LEU A 219 8.28 5.21 -3.59
N LEU A 220 9.50 4.99 -3.16
CA LEU A 220 9.83 4.59 -1.79
C LEU A 220 10.27 5.82 -1.00
N PHE A 221 9.59 6.06 0.12
CA PHE A 221 9.92 7.12 1.05
C PHE A 221 10.29 6.55 2.42
N SER A 222 11.13 7.27 3.17
CA SER A 222 11.21 7.07 4.61
C SER A 222 9.89 7.49 5.26
N PHE A 223 9.54 6.88 6.40
CA PHE A 223 8.36 7.23 7.18
C PHE A 223 8.82 7.55 8.61
N LYS A 224 9.32 8.76 8.81
CA LYS A 224 9.89 9.23 10.08
C LYS A 224 9.27 10.57 10.47
N LYS A 225 9.33 10.88 11.77
CA LYS A 225 8.85 12.17 12.31
C LYS A 225 9.52 13.38 11.64
N SER A 226 10.82 13.29 11.39
CA SER A 226 11.62 14.42 10.90
C SER A 226 11.34 14.73 9.43
N GLU A 227 11.22 13.70 8.60
CA GLU A 227 11.08 13.84 7.15
C GLU A 227 10.62 12.54 6.48
N PHE A 228 10.04 12.70 5.28
CA PHE A 228 9.67 11.63 4.36
C PHE A 228 10.59 11.66 3.12
N ASP A 229 11.88 11.42 3.28
CA ASP A 229 12.82 11.45 2.16
C ASP A 229 12.49 10.42 1.09
N LEU A 230 12.63 10.82 -0.17
CA LEU A 230 12.59 9.88 -1.29
C LEU A 230 13.86 9.05 -1.28
N LEU A 231 13.71 7.74 -1.03
CA LEU A 231 14.81 6.79 -0.95
C LEU A 231 15.09 6.14 -2.31
N GLU A 232 14.02 5.85 -3.08
CA GLU A 232 14.15 5.19 -4.37
C GLU A 232 12.96 5.48 -5.29
N VAL A 233 13.25 5.55 -6.59
CA VAL A 233 12.27 5.48 -7.67
C VAL A 233 12.51 4.19 -8.43
N PHE A 234 11.54 3.29 -8.40
CA PHE A 234 11.68 1.95 -8.98
C PHE A 234 10.69 1.76 -10.13
N ASP A 235 11.18 1.35 -11.29
CA ASP A 235 10.36 1.07 -12.47
C ASP A 235 9.50 -0.19 -12.25
N THR A 236 8.17 -0.02 -12.22
CA THR A 236 7.23 -1.13 -12.01
C THR A 236 7.26 -2.15 -13.14
N GLN A 237 7.80 -1.81 -14.31
CA GLN A 237 7.99 -2.75 -15.42
C GLN A 237 8.98 -3.87 -15.08
N LYS A 238 9.78 -3.72 -14.02
CA LYS A 238 10.68 -4.76 -13.53
C LYS A 238 9.98 -5.81 -12.66
N SER A 239 8.73 -5.58 -12.24
CA SER A 239 7.96 -6.54 -11.46
C SER A 239 6.91 -7.21 -12.33
N HIS A 240 7.22 -8.41 -12.83
CA HIS A 240 6.28 -9.21 -13.63
C HIS A 240 4.96 -9.44 -12.90
N ARG A 241 5.01 -9.69 -11.59
CA ARG A 241 3.82 -9.89 -10.75
C ARG A 241 2.96 -8.64 -10.64
N TYR A 242 3.55 -7.47 -10.44
CA TYR A 242 2.79 -6.23 -10.40
C TYR A 242 2.10 -5.95 -11.75
N ILE A 243 2.80 -6.15 -12.87
CA ILE A 243 2.24 -6.00 -14.21
C ILE A 243 1.07 -6.97 -14.40
N LYS A 244 1.27 -8.26 -14.10
CA LYS A 244 0.24 -9.29 -14.22
C LYS A 244 -1.03 -8.95 -13.42
N LEU A 245 -0.89 -8.51 -12.18
CA LEU A 245 -2.03 -8.10 -11.35
C LEU A 245 -2.71 -6.83 -11.85
N THR A 246 -1.94 -5.91 -12.44
CA THR A 246 -2.49 -4.70 -13.07
C THR A 246 -3.23 -5.02 -14.36
N ASP A 247 -2.74 -5.95 -15.17
CA ASP A 247 -3.37 -6.38 -16.42
C ASP A 247 -4.76 -6.97 -16.17
N TYR A 248 -4.96 -7.70 -15.06
CA TYR A 248 -6.29 -8.17 -14.66
C TYR A 248 -7.30 -7.02 -14.47
N SER A 249 -6.86 -5.82 -14.11
CA SER A 249 -7.75 -4.67 -13.88
C SER A 249 -8.15 -3.92 -15.16
N ASN A 250 -7.48 -4.19 -16.28
CA ASN A 250 -7.73 -3.49 -17.54
C ASN A 250 -7.76 -4.45 -18.74
N PRO A 251 -8.81 -5.29 -18.85
CA PRO A 251 -8.91 -6.34 -19.88
C PRO A 251 -8.78 -5.83 -21.32
N PHE A 252 -9.12 -4.57 -21.56
CA PHE A 252 -9.22 -4.00 -22.91
C PHE A 252 -8.01 -3.15 -23.32
N LYS A 253 -7.04 -2.95 -22.43
CA LYS A 253 -5.88 -2.08 -22.71
C LYS A 253 -5.09 -2.53 -23.95
N ARG A 254 -5.00 -3.84 -24.19
CA ARG A 254 -4.24 -4.41 -25.32
C ARG A 254 -4.91 -4.21 -26.69
N PHE A 255 -6.15 -3.72 -26.75
CA PHE A 255 -6.87 -3.51 -28.01
C PHE A 255 -6.86 -2.05 -28.50
N ASN A 256 -6.39 -1.10 -27.68
CA ASN A 256 -6.40 0.33 -28.01
C ASN A 256 -5.04 0.86 -28.52
N ASP A 257 -4.02 0.01 -28.63
CA ASP A 257 -2.68 0.37 -29.11
C ASP A 257 -2.40 -0.19 -30.53
N ASN A 258 -3.43 -0.53 -31.31
CA ASN A 258 -3.34 -0.93 -32.73
C ASN A 258 -4.03 0.08 -33.65
#